data_AF-W1PNW6-F1
#
_entry.id   AF-W1PNW6-F1
#
_cell.length_a   1.000
_cell.length_b   1.000
_cell.length_c   1.000
_cell.angle_alpha   90.00
_cell.angle_beta   90.00
_cell.angle_gamma   90.00
#
_symmetry.space_group_name_H-M   'P 1'
#
loop_
_entity.id
_entity.type
_entity.pdbx_description
1 polymer ?
#
loop_
_entity_poly.entity_id
_entity_poly.type
_entity_poly.pdbx_seq_one_letter_code
_entity_poly.pdbx_strand_id
1 'polypeptide(L)'
;MQERLGTVCSLFDALPDELVEKILLFLPVKSVLTLKRVSQSWNRFVSSRSFAESYYISSSEQPSQPQALVLSRMVERGMTIQEGNSIVWYDYSRRVDKNYDYLMAVYANHRRCRIEIRPSKLRARRELSERAKTEPVLTIDTKKYEFVSEKLVESHGILCCLTASSSVHGPRHSLSIVNPCTGQYTALHPLPPYREGNVQDIGFYFDPQSCTFMICAHKVKGHIYENLHAYMLFDSTTGEWRRPRSSAPLCGSRLLRRGSVTLGHTYYSLRLACRILLENHTSLVEDGHLLAFDMEREESQSH
;
A
#
# COMPACT_ATOMS: atom_id res chain seq x y z
N MET A 1 -36.82 35.72 -1.93
CA MET A 1 -36.78 34.30 -2.31
C MET A 1 -35.31 33.89 -2.19
N GLN A 2 -34.94 33.29 -1.07
CA GLN A 2 -33.55 33.03 -0.69
C GLN A 2 -33.36 31.51 -0.70
N GLU A 3 -32.64 31.03 -1.71
CA GLU A 3 -32.39 29.60 -1.91
C GLU A 3 -31.56 29.03 -0.74
N ARG A 4 -32.09 27.98 -0.13
CA ARG A 4 -31.39 27.19 0.89
C ARG A 4 -30.26 26.40 0.22
N LEU A 5 -29.02 26.79 0.46
CA LEU A 5 -27.83 25.98 0.18
C LEU A 5 -28.01 24.61 0.85
N GLY A 6 -28.01 23.55 0.02
CA GLY A 6 -28.15 22.17 0.45
C GLY A 6 -27.12 21.80 1.50
N THR A 7 -27.60 21.28 2.63
CA THR A 7 -26.77 20.71 3.70
C THR A 7 -25.93 19.59 3.10
N VAL A 8 -24.62 19.79 3.04
CA VAL A 8 -23.68 18.75 2.63
C VAL A 8 -23.85 17.59 3.61
N CYS A 9 -24.43 16.48 3.15
CA CYS A 9 -24.57 15.27 3.97
C CYS A 9 -23.17 14.88 4.44
N SER A 10 -22.99 14.90 5.76
CA SER A 10 -21.74 14.50 6.38
C SER A 10 -21.59 13.00 6.14
N LEU A 11 -20.36 12.53 5.87
CA LEU A 11 -20.07 11.10 5.69
C LEU A 11 -20.56 10.24 6.89
N PHE A 12 -20.82 10.88 8.04
CA PHE A 12 -21.40 10.29 9.25
C PHE A 12 -22.89 10.04 9.18
N ASP A 13 -23.63 10.82 8.40
CA ASP A 13 -25.08 10.58 8.25
C ASP A 13 -25.35 9.28 7.47
N ALA A 14 -24.32 8.75 6.80
CA ALA A 14 -24.38 7.52 6.00
C ALA A 14 -23.84 6.27 6.72
N LEU A 15 -23.13 6.41 7.85
CA LEU A 15 -22.54 5.29 8.58
C LEU A 15 -23.27 5.07 9.91
N PRO A 16 -23.69 3.84 10.25
CA PRO A 16 -24.19 3.50 11.57
C PRO A 16 -23.19 3.85 12.68
N ASP A 17 -23.67 4.36 13.81
CA ASP A 17 -22.85 4.80 14.94
C ASP A 17 -21.95 3.67 15.48
N GLU A 18 -22.37 2.41 15.38
CA GLU A 18 -21.60 1.26 15.82
C GLU A 18 -20.34 1.03 14.97
N LEU A 19 -20.40 1.33 13.67
CA LEU A 19 -19.23 1.21 12.78
C LEU A 19 -18.24 2.35 13.03
N VAL A 20 -18.76 3.55 13.26
CA VAL A 20 -17.96 4.70 13.69
C VAL A 20 -17.21 4.37 14.96
N GLU A 21 -17.90 3.84 15.98
CA GLU A 21 -17.28 3.46 17.26
C GLU A 21 -16.13 2.47 17.04
N LYS A 22 -16.39 1.39 16.30
CA LYS A 22 -15.38 0.37 16.00
C LYS A 22 -14.16 0.97 15.30
N ILE A 23 -14.35 1.78 14.27
CA ILE A 23 -13.23 2.43 13.55
C ILE A 23 -12.38 3.24 14.52
N LEU A 24 -13.01 3.99 15.43
CA LEU A 24 -12.31 4.85 16.39
C LEU A 24 -11.58 4.08 17.48
N LEU A 25 -12.09 2.92 17.88
CA LEU A 25 -11.41 2.02 18.82
C LEU A 25 -10.11 1.45 18.25
N PHE A 26 -9.96 1.38 16.92
CA PHE A 26 -8.70 0.98 16.26
C PHE A 26 -7.69 2.12 16.11
N LEU A 27 -8.08 3.38 16.33
CA LEU A 27 -7.15 4.50 16.15
C LEU A 27 -6.31 4.76 17.41
N PRO A 28 -5.03 5.13 17.28
CA PRO A 28 -4.23 5.57 18.43
C PRO A 28 -4.86 6.75 19.18
N VAL A 29 -4.70 6.80 20.52
CA VAL A 29 -5.31 7.82 21.42
C VAL A 29 -5.11 9.24 20.88
N LYS A 30 -3.91 9.56 20.39
CA LYS A 30 -3.61 10.90 19.88
C LYS A 30 -4.48 11.27 18.67
N SER A 31 -4.71 10.33 17.75
CA SER A 31 -5.57 10.55 16.58
C SER A 31 -7.01 10.79 17.00
N VAL A 32 -7.52 9.96 17.92
CA VAL A 32 -8.87 10.10 18.48
C VAL A 32 -9.05 11.46 19.17
N LEU A 33 -8.07 11.91 19.96
CA LEU A 33 -8.10 13.23 20.61
C LEU A 33 -8.07 14.39 19.60
N THR A 34 -7.41 14.24 18.45
CA THR A 34 -7.45 15.27 17.40
C THR A 34 -8.82 15.38 16.73
N LEU A 35 -9.58 14.28 16.63
CA LEU A 35 -10.94 14.29 16.05
C LEU A 35 -11.92 15.12 16.86
N LYS A 36 -11.70 15.29 18.17
CA LYS A 36 -12.48 16.20 19.03
C LYS A 36 -12.52 17.64 18.49
N ARG A 37 -11.52 18.05 17.70
CA ARG A 37 -11.42 19.40 17.14
C ARG A 37 -12.16 19.56 15.81
N VAL A 38 -12.61 18.47 15.19
CA VAL A 38 -13.20 18.48 13.84
C VAL A 38 -14.65 18.96 13.86
N SER A 39 -15.45 18.52 14.84
CA SER A 39 -16.82 19.01 15.01
C SER A 39 -17.31 18.87 16.46
N GLN A 40 -18.40 19.56 16.80
CA GLN A 40 -19.04 19.40 18.11
C GLN A 40 -19.61 17.99 18.31
N SER A 41 -20.08 17.34 17.25
CA SER A 41 -20.57 15.96 17.31
C SER A 41 -19.44 15.00 17.69
N TRP A 42 -18.29 15.11 17.02
CA TRP A 42 -17.08 14.35 17.33
C TRP A 42 -16.59 14.56 18.76
N ASN A 43 -16.59 15.81 19.23
CA ASN A 43 -16.21 16.12 20.60
C ASN A 43 -17.14 15.44 21.62
N ARG A 44 -18.46 15.47 21.39
CA ARG A 44 -19.45 14.82 22.25
C ARG A 44 -19.30 13.30 22.25
N PHE A 45 -19.17 12.69 21.07
CA PHE A 45 -19.01 11.25 20.92
C PHE A 45 -17.72 10.75 21.61
N VAL A 46 -16.57 11.33 21.28
CA VAL A 46 -15.25 10.92 21.83
C VAL A 46 -15.14 11.23 23.32
N SER A 47 -15.85 12.24 23.83
CA SER A 47 -15.87 12.55 25.26
C SER A 47 -16.95 11.79 26.03
N SER A 48 -17.76 10.96 25.36
CA SER A 48 -18.79 10.17 26.02
C SER A 48 -18.16 9.13 26.94
N ARG A 49 -18.84 8.86 28.06
CA ARG A 49 -18.37 7.88 29.04
C ARG A 49 -18.33 6.46 28.45
N SER A 50 -19.34 6.09 27.66
CA SER A 50 -19.41 4.79 26.99
C SER A 50 -18.21 4.58 26.07
N PHE A 51 -17.92 5.55 25.20
CA PHE A 51 -16.76 5.45 24.29
C PHE A 51 -15.44 5.35 25.07
N ALA A 52 -15.26 6.16 26.12
CA ALA A 52 -14.05 6.12 26.94
C ALA A 52 -13.85 4.77 27.64
N GLU A 53 -14.93 4.15 28.14
CA GLU A 53 -14.91 2.82 28.74
C GLU A 53 -14.59 1.73 27.68
N SER A 54 -15.28 1.74 26.53
CA SER A 54 -15.00 0.84 25.40
C SER A 54 -13.53 0.95 24.95
N TYR A 55 -13.03 2.19 24.84
CA TYR A 55 -11.66 2.47 24.40
C TYR A 55 -10.63 2.00 25.43
N TYR A 56 -10.88 2.23 26.72
CA TYR A 56 -10.01 1.76 27.78
C TYR A 56 -9.90 0.23 27.79
N ILE A 57 -11.04 -0.48 27.72
CA ILE A 57 -11.09 -1.95 27.66
C ILE A 57 -10.32 -2.44 26.43
N SER A 58 -10.65 -1.91 25.25
CA SER A 58 -10.00 -2.30 23.97
C SER A 58 -8.49 -2.07 23.98
N SER A 59 -8.04 -0.95 24.57
CA SER A 59 -6.61 -0.62 24.68
C SER A 59 -5.87 -1.50 25.69
N SER A 60 -6.57 -2.05 26.68
CA SER A 60 -6.00 -2.95 27.69
C SER A 60 -5.87 -4.38 27.17
N GLU A 61 -6.73 -4.78 26.23
CA GLU A 61 -6.72 -6.10 25.59
C GLU A 61 -5.77 -6.17 24.39
N GLN A 62 -5.39 -5.03 23.81
CA GLN A 62 -4.40 -5.01 22.74
C GLN A 62 -2.99 -5.20 23.31
N PRO A 63 -2.25 -6.26 22.90
CA PRO A 63 -0.82 -6.32 23.17
C PRO A 63 -0.17 -5.08 22.56
N SER A 64 0.86 -4.54 23.22
CA SER A 64 1.52 -3.24 23.01
C SER A 64 2.18 -2.99 21.64
N GLN A 65 1.58 -3.44 20.54
CA GLN A 65 2.04 -3.25 19.18
C GLN A 65 1.54 -1.91 18.59
N PRO A 66 2.40 -1.16 17.88
CA PRO A 66 1.97 -0.02 17.10
C PRO A 66 1.17 -0.49 15.89
N GLN A 67 -0.11 -0.13 15.80
CA GLN A 67 -0.86 -0.25 14.55
C GLN A 67 -0.34 0.79 13.56
N ALA A 68 0.34 0.33 12.52
CA ALA A 68 0.76 1.16 11.41
C ALA A 68 -0.47 1.49 10.54
N LEU A 69 -0.97 2.72 10.64
CA LEU A 69 -1.92 3.26 9.66
C LEU A 69 -1.19 3.46 8.32
N VAL A 70 -1.26 2.47 7.44
CA VAL A 70 -0.83 2.62 6.04
C VAL A 70 -2.04 3.12 5.25
N LEU A 71 -1.99 4.39 4.84
CA LEU A 71 -2.95 4.98 3.91
C LEU A 71 -2.79 4.32 2.54
N SER A 72 -3.50 3.21 2.30
CA SER A 72 -3.45 2.45 1.06
C SER A 72 -4.28 3.11 -0.05
N ARG A 73 -3.81 4.22 -0.63
CA ARG A 73 -4.13 4.59 -2.03
C ARG A 73 -3.31 5.77 -2.56
N MET A 74 -2.03 5.60 -2.90
CA MET A 74 -1.33 6.48 -3.86
C MET A 74 -0.29 5.68 -4.67
N VAL A 75 -0.44 5.71 -6.00
CA VAL A 75 0.53 5.32 -7.04
C VAL A 75 1.33 6.61 -7.28
N GLU A 76 2.68 6.68 -7.29
CA GLU A 76 3.69 5.95 -8.06
C GLU A 76 5.10 6.38 -7.56
N ARG A 77 6.06 5.44 -7.46
CA ARG A 77 7.51 5.63 -7.19
C ARG A 77 7.91 6.22 -5.82
N GLY A 78 8.16 5.31 -4.88
CA GLY A 78 8.78 5.62 -3.60
C GLY A 78 10.29 5.32 -3.55
N MET A 79 11.15 6.29 -3.24
CA MET A 79 12.56 6.04 -2.85
C MET A 79 12.63 5.71 -1.36
N THR A 80 13.46 4.75 -0.96
CA THR A 80 13.74 4.47 0.45
C THR A 80 15.19 4.82 0.75
N ILE A 81 15.44 5.65 1.76
CA ILE A 81 16.79 5.96 2.25
C ILE A 81 16.88 5.58 3.72
N GLN A 82 17.96 4.92 4.10
CA GLN A 82 18.30 4.66 5.49
C GLN A 82 19.16 5.82 6.01
N GLU A 83 18.60 6.62 6.92
CA GLU A 83 19.32 7.70 7.63
C GLU A 83 19.43 7.33 9.11
N GLY A 84 20.57 6.74 9.51
CA GLY A 84 20.79 6.24 10.88
C GLY A 84 19.85 5.08 11.24
N ASN A 85 19.12 5.21 12.37
CA ASN A 85 18.11 4.23 12.82
C ASN A 85 16.70 4.49 12.25
N SER A 86 16.57 5.38 11.26
CA SER A 86 15.27 5.72 10.67
C SER A 86 15.22 5.25 9.23
N ILE A 87 14.06 4.71 8.84
CA ILE A 87 13.73 4.44 7.44
C ILE A 87 12.92 5.63 6.95
N VAL A 88 13.41 6.30 5.90
CA VAL A 88 12.75 7.44 5.27
C VAL A 88 12.23 7.01 3.91
N TRP A 89 10.93 7.17 3.70
CA TRP A 89 10.27 6.90 2.41
C TRP A 89 9.96 8.22 1.72
N TYR A 90 10.34 8.36 0.46
CA TYR A 90 10.09 9.52 -0.38
C TYR A 90 9.17 9.15 -1.52
N ASP A 91 7.99 9.75 -1.61
CA ASP A 91 7.11 9.60 -2.77
C ASP A 91 7.39 10.68 -3.83
N TYR A 92 7.45 10.29 -5.10
CA TYR A 92 7.61 11.19 -6.26
C TYR A 92 6.39 11.10 -7.17
N SER A 93 5.37 11.91 -6.87
CA SER A 93 4.21 12.03 -7.76
C SER A 93 4.49 13.00 -8.91
N ARG A 94 4.61 12.46 -10.13
CA ARG A 94 4.75 13.25 -11.37
C ARG A 94 3.37 13.39 -12.03
N ARG A 95 2.71 14.55 -11.90
CA ARG A 95 1.54 14.85 -12.73
C ARG A 95 1.99 15.15 -14.17
N VAL A 96 1.30 14.53 -15.13
CA VAL A 96 1.56 14.69 -16.58
C VAL A 96 1.24 16.11 -17.07
N ASP A 97 0.56 16.94 -16.27
CA ASP A 97 0.35 18.36 -16.59
C ASP A 97 0.81 19.30 -15.46
N LYS A 98 1.92 20.01 -15.75
CA LYS A 98 2.44 21.28 -15.18
C LYS A 98 2.93 21.31 -13.70
N ASN A 99 4.27 21.29 -13.58
CA ASN A 99 5.15 22.14 -12.74
C ASN A 99 5.13 22.11 -11.20
N TYR A 100 4.60 21.08 -10.53
CA TYR A 100 4.87 20.92 -9.09
C TYR A 100 5.25 19.47 -8.75
N ASP A 101 6.48 19.30 -8.27
CA ASP A 101 6.96 18.08 -7.64
C ASP A 101 6.72 18.20 -6.13
N TYR A 102 5.91 17.30 -5.56
CA TYR A 102 5.70 17.21 -4.11
C TYR A 102 6.54 16.05 -3.57
N LEU A 103 7.29 16.30 -2.50
CA LEU A 103 8.06 15.29 -1.80
C LEU A 103 7.34 14.95 -0.49
N MET A 104 6.87 13.71 -0.37
CA MET A 104 6.32 13.18 0.88
C MET A 104 7.40 12.37 1.58
N ALA A 105 7.85 12.82 2.76
CA ALA A 105 8.80 12.07 3.58
C ALA A 105 8.05 11.40 4.75
N VAL A 106 8.07 10.07 4.82
CA VAL A 106 7.55 9.31 5.97
C VAL A 106 8.74 8.87 6.83
N TYR A 107 8.84 9.42 8.03
CA TYR A 107 9.86 9.05 9.00
C TYR A 107 9.32 8.01 9.97
N ALA A 108 9.88 6.80 9.93
CA ALA A 108 9.66 5.79 10.96
C ALA A 108 10.88 5.71 11.88
N ASN A 109 10.72 6.16 13.12
CA ASN A 109 11.68 5.96 14.20
C ASN A 109 10.97 5.27 15.37
N HIS A 110 11.69 4.44 16.12
CA HIS A 110 11.28 3.62 17.28
C HIS A 110 10.48 4.37 18.39
N ARG A 111 10.34 5.70 18.30
CA ARG A 111 9.58 6.55 19.25
C ARG A 111 8.70 7.64 18.63
N ARG A 112 8.68 7.80 17.29
CA ARG A 112 7.88 8.85 16.61
C ARG A 112 7.70 8.51 15.12
N CYS A 113 6.45 8.52 14.66
CA CYS A 113 6.14 8.61 13.24
C CYS A 113 5.85 10.08 12.90
N ARG A 114 6.57 10.65 11.94
CA ARG A 114 6.36 12.03 11.47
C ARG A 114 6.19 12.00 9.95
N ILE A 115 5.05 12.51 9.48
CA ILE A 115 4.78 12.71 8.05
C ILE A 115 5.11 14.17 7.76
N GLU A 116 6.04 14.41 6.85
CA GLU A 116 6.41 15.76 6.42
C GLU A 116 6.17 15.92 4.93
N ILE A 117 5.35 16.92 4.58
CA ILE A 117 5.04 17.29 3.20
C ILE A 117 5.85 18.54 2.89
N ARG A 118 6.81 18.45 1.96
CA ARG A 118 7.57 19.63 1.52
C ARG A 118 7.30 19.94 0.05
N PRO A 119 6.95 21.19 -0.29
CA PRO A 119 6.94 21.63 -1.68
C PRO A 119 8.39 21.66 -2.19
N SER A 120 8.70 20.89 -3.23
CA SER A 120 10.05 20.89 -3.77
C SER A 120 10.25 22.11 -4.68
N LYS A 121 11.24 22.95 -4.35
CA LYS A 121 11.91 23.81 -5.32
C LYS A 121 13.32 23.26 -5.47
N LEU A 122 13.79 23.09 -6.71
CA LEU A 122 15.15 22.70 -7.10
C LEU A 122 16.31 23.47 -6.41
N ARG A 123 16.00 24.51 -5.63
CA ARG A 123 16.94 25.31 -4.83
C ARG A 123 17.45 24.62 -3.55
N ALA A 124 16.72 23.64 -3.01
CA ALA A 124 17.05 23.00 -1.73
C ALA A 124 18.39 22.24 -1.71
N ARG A 125 18.91 21.84 -2.89
CA ARG A 125 20.20 21.12 -3.01
C ARG A 125 21.41 21.99 -2.67
N ARG A 126 21.34 23.32 -2.87
CA ARG A 126 22.45 24.24 -2.54
C ARG A 126 22.48 24.61 -1.06
N GLU A 127 21.32 24.74 -0.41
CA GLU A 127 21.24 25.13 1.00
C GLU A 127 21.63 24.00 1.96
N LEU A 128 21.39 22.74 1.58
CA LEU A 128 21.84 21.56 2.36
C LEU A 128 23.37 21.36 2.31
N SER A 129 24.02 21.71 1.19
CA SER A 129 25.48 21.65 1.04
C SER A 129 26.22 22.71 1.85
N GLU A 130 25.60 23.87 2.10
CA GLU A 130 26.21 24.97 2.86
C GLU A 130 26.11 24.77 4.38
N ARG A 131 25.01 24.14 4.86
CA ARG A 131 24.84 23.82 6.29
C ARG A 131 25.70 22.65 6.80
N ALA A 132 26.22 21.81 5.91
CA ALA A 132 27.05 20.65 6.28
C ALA A 132 28.48 21.00 6.72
N LYS A 133 28.87 22.28 6.76
CA LYS A 133 30.25 22.73 7.06
C LYS A 133 30.52 23.01 8.55
N THR A 134 29.53 22.97 9.45
CA THR A 134 29.69 23.47 10.83
C THR A 134 29.37 22.50 11.98
N GLU A 135 29.16 21.21 11.72
CA GLU A 135 29.01 20.21 12.79
C GLU A 135 29.86 18.95 12.52
N PRO A 136 30.39 18.28 13.56
CA PRO A 136 31.13 17.03 13.38
C PRO A 136 30.14 15.93 13.02
N VAL A 137 30.00 15.67 11.73
CA VAL A 137 29.14 14.60 11.21
C VAL A 137 29.91 13.29 11.17
N LEU A 138 29.41 12.30 11.89
CA LEU A 138 29.77 10.90 11.75
C LEU A 138 29.46 10.50 10.31
N THR A 139 30.50 10.45 9.46
CA THR A 139 30.34 10.23 8.03
C THR A 139 30.05 8.75 7.80
N ILE A 140 28.78 8.40 7.70
CA ILE A 140 28.36 7.09 7.19
C ILE A 140 28.41 7.20 5.66
N ASP A 141 29.26 6.39 5.02
CA ASP A 141 29.36 6.30 3.57
C ASP A 141 28.02 5.79 3.00
N THR A 142 27.22 6.71 2.45
CA THR A 142 25.88 6.43 1.89
C THR A 142 25.94 5.91 0.45
N LYS A 143 27.09 5.47 -0.07
CA LYS A 143 27.19 4.84 -1.41
C LYS A 143 26.51 3.47 -1.54
N LYS A 144 25.68 3.04 -0.59
CA LYS A 144 25.05 1.72 -0.60
C LYS A 144 23.55 1.79 -0.90
N TYR A 145 23.27 1.77 -2.20
CA TYR A 145 22.02 1.36 -2.85
C TYR A 145 20.75 2.16 -2.54
N GLU A 146 20.39 3.05 -3.46
CA GLU A 146 19.03 3.59 -3.57
C GLU A 146 18.09 2.48 -4.06
N PHE A 147 17.21 1.99 -3.18
CA PHE A 147 16.14 1.05 -3.57
C PHE A 147 14.84 1.85 -3.76
N VAL A 148 14.31 1.78 -4.98
CA VAL A 148 12.97 2.30 -5.30
C VAL A 148 12.00 1.14 -5.19
N SER A 149 11.07 1.22 -4.24
CA SER A 149 9.98 0.27 -4.13
C SER A 149 8.93 0.63 -5.19
N GLU A 150 8.60 -0.34 -6.03
CA GLU A 150 7.55 -0.19 -7.04
C GLU A 150 6.18 -0.30 -6.40
N LYS A 151 6.03 -1.20 -5.43
CA LYS A 151 4.76 -1.42 -4.73
C LYS A 151 4.99 -1.84 -3.28
N LEU A 152 4.15 -1.29 -2.40
CA LEU A 152 4.10 -1.62 -0.98
C LEU A 152 2.69 -2.10 -0.64
N VAL A 153 2.60 -3.21 0.07
CA VAL A 153 1.34 -3.72 0.64
C VAL A 153 1.56 -4.09 2.10
N GLU A 154 0.51 -3.94 2.92
CA GLU A 154 0.57 -4.10 4.36
C GLU A 154 -0.45 -5.15 4.81
N SER A 155 -0.08 -5.91 5.85
CA SER A 155 -0.97 -6.80 6.57
C SER A 155 -0.51 -6.93 8.03
N HIS A 156 -1.37 -6.56 8.97
CA HIS A 156 -1.13 -6.62 10.42
C HIS A 156 0.19 -5.95 10.87
N GLY A 157 0.50 -4.78 10.31
CA GLY A 157 1.71 -4.01 10.60
C GLY A 157 2.98 -4.54 9.96
N ILE A 158 2.92 -5.65 9.23
CA ILE A 158 4.03 -6.17 8.42
C ILE A 158 3.89 -5.66 6.99
N LEU A 159 5.02 -5.31 6.37
CA LEU A 159 5.06 -4.80 5.01
C LEU A 159 5.65 -5.84 4.05
N CYS A 160 5.07 -5.95 2.87
CA CYS A 160 5.66 -6.64 1.73
C CYS A 160 6.00 -5.62 0.64
N CYS A 161 7.27 -5.58 0.24
CA CYS A 161 7.84 -4.63 -0.70
C CYS A 161 8.20 -5.33 -2.01
N LEU A 162 7.64 -4.85 -3.12
CA LEU A 162 8.07 -5.21 -4.46
C LEU A 162 9.06 -4.16 -4.97
N THR A 163 10.28 -4.57 -5.24
CA THR A 163 11.32 -3.71 -5.83
C THR A 163 11.64 -4.19 -7.24
N ALA A 164 11.72 -3.25 -8.18
CA ALA A 164 12.21 -3.53 -9.53
C ALA A 164 13.64 -3.03 -9.67
N SER A 165 14.52 -3.90 -10.14
CA SER A 165 15.87 -3.53 -10.57
C SER A 165 15.96 -3.60 -12.08
N SER A 166 16.49 -2.54 -12.70
CA SER A 166 16.84 -2.58 -14.11
C SER A 166 18.05 -3.48 -14.30
N SER A 167 17.93 -4.49 -15.16
CA SER A 167 19.06 -5.32 -15.59
C SER A 167 19.13 -5.36 -17.11
N VAL A 168 20.29 -5.72 -17.65
CA VAL A 168 20.49 -5.92 -19.11
C VAL A 168 19.52 -6.97 -19.67
N HIS A 169 19.05 -7.89 -18.81
CA HIS A 169 18.10 -8.95 -19.16
C HIS A 169 16.64 -8.59 -18.84
N GLY A 170 16.33 -7.29 -18.71
CA GLY A 170 15.01 -6.81 -18.34
C GLY A 170 14.85 -6.56 -16.83
N PRO A 171 13.68 -6.05 -16.40
CA PRO A 171 13.44 -5.73 -15.00
C PRO A 171 13.37 -7.02 -14.16
N ARG A 172 14.21 -7.08 -13.12
CA ARG A 172 14.14 -8.14 -12.11
C ARG A 172 13.36 -7.62 -10.91
N HIS A 173 12.25 -8.28 -10.62
CA HIS A 173 11.45 -8.01 -9.45
C HIS A 173 12.00 -8.82 -8.27
N SER A 174 12.28 -8.16 -7.17
CA SER A 174 12.58 -8.78 -5.88
C SER A 174 11.47 -8.45 -4.89
N LEU A 175 11.20 -9.40 -4.00
CA LEU A 175 10.24 -9.23 -2.91
C LEU A 175 10.96 -9.30 -1.58
N SER A 176 10.57 -8.43 -0.66
CA SER A 176 11.05 -8.48 0.72
C SER A 176 9.90 -8.25 1.70
N ILE A 177 10.05 -8.86 2.87
CA ILE A 177 9.18 -8.66 4.03
C ILE A 177 9.91 -7.78 5.02
N VAL A 178 9.24 -6.76 5.51
CA VAL A 178 9.80 -5.78 6.44
C VAL A 178 8.90 -5.70 7.66
N ASN A 179 9.49 -5.85 8.84
CA ASN A 179 8.85 -5.51 10.11
C ASN A 179 9.29 -4.09 10.50
N PRO A 180 8.44 -3.06 10.34
CA PRO A 180 8.82 -1.68 10.61
C PRO A 180 9.11 -1.42 12.09
N CYS A 181 8.52 -2.22 12.99
CA CYS A 181 8.69 -2.06 14.42
C CYS A 181 10.07 -2.52 14.90
N THR A 182 10.61 -3.58 14.29
CA THR A 182 11.92 -4.14 14.64
C THR A 182 13.04 -3.69 13.71
N GLY A 183 12.70 -3.13 12.55
CA GLY A 183 13.66 -2.83 11.47
C GLY A 183 14.21 -4.10 10.78
N GLN A 184 13.71 -5.29 11.14
CA GLN A 184 14.12 -6.53 10.50
C GLN A 184 13.51 -6.63 9.10
N TYR A 185 14.30 -7.14 8.16
CA TYR A 185 13.83 -7.43 6.82
C TYR A 185 14.29 -8.82 6.38
N THR A 186 13.47 -9.47 5.56
CA THR A 186 13.76 -10.77 4.96
C THR A 186 13.54 -10.66 3.45
N ALA A 187 14.61 -10.82 2.67
CA ALA A 187 14.49 -10.95 1.23
C ALA A 187 13.96 -12.35 0.89
N LEU A 188 12.96 -12.42 0.01
CA LEU A 188 12.37 -13.69 -0.39
C LEU A 188 13.15 -14.31 -1.54
N HIS A 189 12.98 -15.62 -1.71
CA HIS A 189 13.48 -16.32 -2.87
C HIS A 189 12.97 -15.65 -4.16
N PRO A 190 13.84 -15.51 -5.18
CA PRO A 190 13.44 -14.91 -6.44
C PRO A 190 12.26 -15.68 -7.01
N LEU A 191 11.30 -14.95 -7.59
CA LEU A 191 10.21 -15.55 -8.32
C LEU A 191 10.77 -16.54 -9.35
N PRO A 192 10.19 -17.75 -9.50
CA PRO A 192 10.63 -18.70 -10.49
C PRO A 192 10.76 -18.01 -11.86
N PRO A 193 11.75 -18.41 -12.69
CA PRO A 193 11.94 -17.91 -14.05
C PRO A 193 10.83 -18.46 -14.96
N TYR A 194 9.58 -18.21 -14.59
CA TYR A 194 8.42 -18.56 -15.36
C TYR A 194 8.27 -17.49 -16.44
N ARG A 195 8.75 -17.82 -17.66
CA ARG A 195 8.58 -17.13 -18.94
C ARG A 195 8.41 -15.60 -18.80
N GLU A 196 9.51 -14.88 -18.50
CA GLU A 196 9.71 -13.43 -18.74
C GLU A 196 8.50 -12.49 -18.52
N GLY A 197 7.69 -12.75 -17.49
CA GLY A 197 6.58 -11.88 -17.10
C GLY A 197 6.98 -10.91 -16.00
N ASN A 198 6.59 -9.63 -16.14
CA ASN A 198 6.75 -8.63 -15.09
C ASN A 198 5.69 -8.84 -14.01
N VAL A 199 6.08 -8.65 -12.74
CA VAL A 199 5.12 -8.63 -11.64
C VAL A 199 4.42 -7.28 -11.71
N GLN A 200 3.14 -7.28 -12.09
CA GLN A 200 2.35 -6.06 -12.16
C GLN A 200 1.82 -5.67 -10.78
N ASP A 201 1.70 -6.64 -9.88
CA ASP A 201 1.02 -6.45 -8.61
C ASP A 201 1.27 -7.58 -7.64
N ILE A 202 1.06 -7.29 -6.36
CA ILE A 202 1.14 -8.23 -5.26
C ILE A 202 -0.05 -8.07 -4.30
N GLY A 203 -0.56 -9.20 -3.82
CA GLY A 203 -1.37 -9.31 -2.62
C GLY A 203 -0.54 -9.87 -1.48
N PHE A 204 -0.82 -9.45 -0.25
CA PHE A 204 -0.07 -9.88 0.93
C PHE A 204 -0.98 -10.09 2.11
N TYR A 205 -0.85 -11.25 2.75
CA TYR A 205 -1.57 -11.62 3.95
C TYR A 205 -0.58 -12.18 4.97
N PHE A 206 -0.61 -11.65 6.18
CA PHE A 206 0.15 -12.14 7.33
C PHE A 206 -0.83 -12.59 8.42
N ASP A 207 -0.67 -13.81 8.90
CA ASP A 207 -1.38 -14.34 10.06
C ASP A 207 -0.53 -14.13 11.33
N PRO A 208 -0.94 -13.23 12.25
CA PRO A 208 -0.21 -12.99 13.49
C PRO A 208 -0.24 -14.16 14.47
N GLN A 209 -1.17 -15.10 14.36
CA GLN A 209 -1.26 -16.23 15.30
C GLN A 209 -0.20 -17.29 15.01
N SER A 210 -0.08 -17.68 13.73
CA SER A 210 0.92 -18.65 13.29
C SER A 210 2.27 -18.02 12.92
N CYS A 211 2.34 -16.68 12.82
CA CYS A 211 3.47 -15.93 12.28
C CYS A 211 3.81 -16.36 10.84
N THR A 212 2.81 -16.79 10.08
CA THR A 212 2.96 -17.19 8.67
C THR A 212 2.39 -16.10 7.76
N PHE A 213 2.85 -16.10 6.52
CA PHE A 213 2.34 -15.22 5.49
C PHE A 213 2.24 -15.89 4.13
N MET A 214 1.37 -15.30 3.31
CA MET A 214 1.18 -15.64 1.91
C MET A 214 1.32 -14.39 1.05
N ILE A 215 1.90 -14.57 -0.14
CA ILE A 215 2.02 -13.51 -1.13
C ILE A 215 1.46 -14.01 -2.45
N CYS A 216 0.52 -13.26 -3.02
CA CYS A 216 -0.01 -13.51 -4.34
C CYS A 216 0.63 -12.54 -5.33
N ALA A 217 1.56 -13.03 -6.16
CA ALA A 217 2.17 -12.23 -7.21
C ALA A 217 1.41 -12.42 -8.54
N HIS A 218 0.92 -11.32 -9.11
CA HIS A 218 0.30 -11.30 -10.42
C HIS A 218 1.33 -10.93 -11.49
N LYS A 219 1.70 -11.90 -12.32
CA LYS A 219 2.60 -11.72 -13.46
C LYS A 219 1.80 -11.52 -14.74
N VAL A 220 2.22 -10.56 -15.56
CA VAL A 220 1.68 -10.35 -16.91
C VAL A 220 2.81 -10.52 -17.91
N LYS A 221 2.60 -11.41 -18.89
CA LYS A 221 3.54 -11.58 -20.00
C LYS A 221 3.18 -10.62 -21.13
N GLY A 222 4.09 -9.71 -21.47
CA GLY A 222 3.87 -8.64 -22.45
C GLY A 222 4.20 -9.03 -23.88
N HIS A 223 3.72 -10.17 -24.40
CA HIS A 223 3.76 -10.37 -25.86
C HIS A 223 2.55 -9.70 -26.49
N ILE A 224 2.82 -9.02 -27.61
CA ILE A 224 1.92 -8.10 -28.34
C ILE A 224 0.52 -8.70 -28.64
N TYR A 225 0.39 -10.03 -28.61
CA TYR A 225 -0.82 -10.73 -29.03
C TYR A 225 -1.48 -11.59 -27.93
N GLU A 226 -0.81 -11.91 -26.82
CA GLU A 226 -1.39 -12.74 -25.75
C GLU A 226 -0.93 -12.26 -24.37
N ASN A 227 -1.79 -11.52 -23.67
CA ASN A 227 -1.59 -11.18 -22.27
C ASN A 227 -1.86 -12.43 -21.42
N LEU A 228 -0.85 -13.27 -21.26
CA LEU A 228 -0.94 -14.39 -20.34
C LEU A 228 -0.79 -13.85 -18.91
N HIS A 229 -1.92 -13.81 -18.22
CA HIS A 229 -2.00 -13.53 -16.79
C HIS A 229 -1.65 -14.80 -16.02
N ALA A 230 -0.64 -14.73 -15.17
CA ALA A 230 -0.25 -15.83 -14.29
C ALA A 230 -0.24 -15.35 -12.85
N TYR A 231 -0.79 -16.16 -11.96
CA TYR A 231 -0.73 -15.97 -10.52
C TYR A 231 0.24 -16.95 -9.90
N MET A 232 1.08 -16.45 -9.00
CA MET A 232 2.02 -17.24 -8.22
C MET A 232 1.75 -16.97 -6.74
N LEU A 233 1.73 -18.02 -5.93
CA LEU A 233 1.64 -17.93 -4.48
C LEU A 233 2.97 -18.29 -3.86
N PHE A 234 3.43 -17.44 -2.95
CA PHE A 234 4.48 -17.78 -2.00
C PHE A 234 3.82 -18.14 -0.68
N ASP A 235 4.23 -19.25 -0.10
CA ASP A 235 3.76 -19.72 1.19
C ASP A 235 4.95 -19.82 2.15
N SER A 236 4.98 -18.94 3.15
CA SER A 236 6.08 -18.87 4.13
C SER A 236 6.33 -20.18 4.89
N THR A 237 5.32 -21.05 5.02
CA THR A 237 5.47 -22.33 5.71
C THR A 237 6.33 -23.31 4.92
N THR A 238 6.24 -23.22 3.58
CA THR A 238 7.02 -24.05 2.66
C THR A 238 8.29 -23.35 2.18
N GLY A 239 8.31 -22.00 2.22
CA GLY A 239 9.38 -21.19 1.65
C GLY A 239 9.41 -21.19 0.11
N GLU A 240 8.37 -21.71 -0.53
CA GLU A 240 8.36 -21.98 -1.97
C GLU A 240 7.30 -21.19 -2.73
N TRP A 241 7.62 -20.89 -3.99
CA TRP A 241 6.68 -20.34 -4.95
C TRP A 241 5.96 -21.45 -5.71
N ARG A 242 4.63 -21.38 -5.77
CA ARG A 242 3.79 -22.35 -6.47
C ARG A 242 2.65 -21.67 -7.23
N ARG A 243 1.95 -22.43 -8.07
CA ARG A 243 0.68 -21.96 -8.66
C ARG A 243 -0.46 -22.18 -7.67
N PRO A 244 -1.49 -21.32 -7.69
CA PRO A 244 -2.77 -21.63 -7.07
C PRO A 244 -3.32 -22.97 -7.53
N ARG A 245 -3.99 -23.70 -6.63
CA ARG A 245 -4.65 -24.98 -6.92
C ARG A 245 -5.80 -24.81 -7.89
N SER A 246 -6.61 -23.77 -7.70
CA SER A 246 -7.63 -23.41 -8.68
C SER A 246 -6.97 -22.65 -9.83
N SER A 247 -7.36 -22.98 -11.06
CA SER A 247 -7.04 -22.12 -12.19
C SER A 247 -7.77 -20.79 -11.99
N ALA A 248 -7.02 -19.72 -11.73
CA ALA A 248 -7.59 -18.38 -11.76
C ALA A 248 -8.34 -18.17 -13.10
N PRO A 249 -9.49 -17.48 -13.12
CA PRO A 249 -10.28 -17.30 -14.32
C PRO A 249 -9.39 -16.70 -15.40
N LEU A 250 -9.18 -17.48 -16.46
CA LEU A 250 -8.50 -17.05 -17.67
C LEU A 250 -9.35 -15.95 -18.29
N CYS A 251 -9.01 -14.70 -17.99
CA CYS A 251 -9.65 -13.58 -18.64
C CYS A 251 -8.87 -13.31 -19.92
N GLY A 252 -9.40 -13.80 -21.05
CA GLY A 252 -8.76 -13.74 -22.37
C GLY A 252 -8.75 -12.36 -23.03
N SER A 253 -9.01 -11.27 -22.30
CA SER A 253 -9.08 -9.92 -22.85
C SER A 253 -7.87 -9.05 -22.45
N ARG A 254 -7.58 -8.03 -23.26
CA ARG A 254 -6.60 -6.98 -22.94
C ARG A 254 -7.14 -6.10 -21.82
N LEU A 255 -6.92 -6.54 -20.58
CA LEU A 255 -7.36 -5.83 -19.39
C LEU A 255 -6.33 -4.77 -19.04
N LEU A 256 -6.75 -3.51 -19.06
CA LEU A 256 -6.00 -2.44 -18.42
C LEU A 256 -6.30 -2.52 -16.92
N ARG A 257 -5.24 -2.68 -16.12
CA ARG A 257 -5.39 -2.81 -14.68
C ARG A 257 -5.37 -1.44 -14.02
N ARG A 258 -6.30 -1.19 -13.10
CA ARG A 258 -6.36 0.07 -12.33
C ARG A 258 -5.95 -0.03 -10.86
N GLY A 259 -5.77 -1.25 -10.33
CA GLY A 259 -5.22 -1.44 -8.99
C GLY A 259 -5.48 -2.81 -8.37
N SER A 260 -5.09 -2.92 -7.11
CA SER A 260 -5.41 -4.04 -6.23
C SER A 260 -5.50 -3.57 -4.79
N VAL A 261 -6.16 -4.37 -3.97
CA VAL A 261 -6.16 -4.24 -2.51
C VAL A 261 -6.26 -5.64 -1.91
N THR A 262 -5.64 -5.87 -0.77
CA THR A 262 -5.83 -7.11 -0.01
C THR A 262 -6.62 -6.77 1.25
N LEU A 263 -7.68 -7.51 1.54
CA LEU A 263 -8.48 -7.36 2.75
C LEU A 263 -8.59 -8.74 3.40
N GLY A 264 -8.01 -8.88 4.58
CA GLY A 264 -7.84 -10.20 5.22
C GLY A 264 -7.04 -11.14 4.33
N HIS A 265 -7.54 -12.36 4.13
CA HIS A 265 -6.94 -13.36 3.24
C HIS A 265 -7.36 -13.19 1.77
N THR A 266 -8.19 -12.20 1.44
CA THR A 266 -8.72 -12.02 0.08
C THR A 266 -8.01 -10.89 -0.67
N TYR A 267 -7.42 -11.25 -1.79
CA TYR A 267 -6.83 -10.34 -2.77
C TYR A 267 -7.87 -9.88 -3.79
N TYR A 268 -8.13 -8.59 -3.84
CA TYR A 268 -9.03 -7.97 -4.82
C TYR A 268 -8.23 -7.30 -5.94
N SER A 269 -8.62 -7.59 -7.17
CA SER A 269 -8.04 -7.01 -8.38
C SER A 269 -9.15 -6.40 -9.22
N LEU A 270 -9.15 -5.06 -9.32
CA LEU A 270 -10.04 -4.37 -10.25
C LEU A 270 -9.40 -4.35 -11.64
N ARG A 271 -10.10 -4.96 -12.59
CA ARG A 271 -9.69 -5.04 -14.00
C ARG A 271 -10.69 -4.25 -14.83
N LEU A 272 -10.18 -3.39 -15.71
CA LEU A 272 -11.00 -2.76 -16.74
C LEU A 272 -10.77 -3.51 -18.04
N ALA A 273 -11.81 -4.15 -18.56
CA ALA A 273 -11.77 -4.71 -19.90
C ALA A 273 -11.98 -3.60 -20.90
N CYS A 274 -11.00 -3.39 -21.78
CA CYS A 274 -11.21 -2.66 -23.01
C CYS A 274 -11.45 -3.69 -24.11
N ARG A 275 -12.71 -3.86 -24.53
CA ARG A 275 -13.00 -4.55 -25.78
C ARG A 275 -12.83 -3.56 -26.92
N ILE A 276 -11.86 -3.82 -27.79
CA ILE A 276 -11.77 -3.13 -29.09
C ILE A 276 -12.58 -3.99 -30.07
N LEU A 277 -13.83 -3.60 -30.34
CA LEU A 277 -14.60 -4.22 -31.42
C LEU A 277 -14.05 -3.68 -32.75
N LEU A 278 -13.31 -4.52 -33.48
CA LEU A 278 -12.88 -4.22 -34.84
C LEU A 278 -13.96 -4.72 -35.79
N GLU A 279 -14.79 -3.80 -36.30
CA GLU A 279 -15.33 -3.93 -37.67
C GLU A 279 -16.02 -2.66 -38.23
N ASN A 280 -15.85 -1.46 -37.64
CA ASN A 280 -15.98 -0.11 -38.26
C ASN A 280 -16.30 1.02 -37.27
N HIS A 281 -16.50 0.74 -35.98
CA HIS A 281 -16.59 1.75 -34.92
C HIS A 281 -15.87 1.29 -33.67
N THR A 282 -14.78 1.97 -33.30
CA THR A 282 -14.06 1.77 -32.04
C THR A 282 -14.86 2.41 -30.91
N SER A 283 -15.87 1.72 -30.38
CA SER A 283 -16.44 2.08 -29.08
C SER A 283 -15.65 1.35 -27.98
N LEU A 284 -15.06 2.12 -27.08
CA LEU A 284 -14.43 1.60 -25.87
C LEU A 284 -15.55 1.33 -24.87
N VAL A 285 -15.99 0.07 -24.75
CA VAL A 285 -16.87 -0.34 -23.66
C VAL A 285 -15.97 -0.72 -22.48
N GLU A 286 -16.01 0.07 -21.42
CA GLU A 286 -15.32 -0.22 -20.16
C GLU A 286 -16.20 -1.14 -19.30
N ASP A 287 -15.97 -2.45 -19.39
CA ASP A 287 -16.55 -3.40 -18.44
C ASP A 287 -15.58 -3.59 -17.27
N GLY A 288 -15.97 -3.11 -16.09
CA GLY A 288 -15.22 -3.32 -14.86
C GLY A 288 -15.49 -4.71 -14.30
N HIS A 289 -14.44 -5.53 -14.18
CA HIS A 289 -14.51 -6.83 -13.52
C HIS A 289 -13.75 -6.76 -12.19
N LEU A 290 -14.41 -7.14 -11.11
CA LEU A 290 -13.77 -7.29 -9.81
C LEU A 290 -13.44 -8.77 -9.60
N LEU A 291 -12.15 -9.09 -9.62
CA LEU A 291 -11.69 -10.41 -9.24
C LEU A 291 -11.36 -10.43 -7.75
N ALA A 292 -12.01 -11.30 -6.99
CA ALA A 292 -11.64 -11.64 -5.63
C ALA A 292 -10.90 -12.99 -5.65
N PHE A 293 -9.73 -13.06 -5.03
CA PHE A 293 -8.94 -14.27 -4.89
C PHE A 293 -8.64 -14.52 -3.42
N ASP A 294 -9.27 -15.54 -2.86
CA ASP A 294 -9.02 -16.00 -1.50
C ASP A 294 -7.68 -16.75 -1.48
N MET A 295 -6.67 -16.19 -0.81
CA MET A 295 -5.33 -16.79 -0.78
C MET A 295 -5.25 -18.04 0.09
N GLU A 296 -6.11 -18.16 1.11
CA GLU A 296 -6.12 -19.31 2.02
C GLU A 296 -6.83 -20.51 1.36
N ARG A 297 -8.01 -20.26 0.80
CA ARG A 297 -8.78 -21.30 0.09
C ARG A 297 -8.25 -21.56 -1.32
N GLU A 298 -7.47 -20.64 -1.85
CA GLU A 298 -7.00 -20.62 -3.23
C GLU A 298 -8.17 -20.65 -4.22
N GLU A 299 -9.25 -19.94 -3.91
CA GLU A 299 -10.47 -19.85 -4.71
C GLU A 299 -10.64 -18.46 -5.29
N SER A 300 -11.16 -18.37 -6.51
CA SER A 300 -11.43 -17.10 -7.18
C SER A 300 -12.92 -16.91 -7.43
N GLN A 301 -13.42 -15.71 -7.16
CA GLN A 301 -14.78 -15.27 -7.49
C GLN A 301 -14.69 -14.04 -8.38
N SER A 302 -15.51 -14.00 -9.43
CA SER A 302 -15.62 -12.83 -10.31
C SER A 302 -16.96 -12.16 -10.04
N HIS A 303 -16.93 -10.85 -9.81
CA HIS A 303 -18.10 -10.00 -9.69
C HIS A 303 -18.15 -8.99 -10.85
#